data_AF-A0A368RUF5-F1
#
_entry.id   AF-A0A368RUF5-F1
#
_cell.length_a   1.000
_cell.length_b   1.000
_cell.length_c   1.000
_cell.angle_alpha   90.00
_cell.angle_beta   90.00
_cell.angle_gamma   90.00
#
_symmetry.space_group_name_H-M   'P 1'
#
loop_
_entity.id
_entity.type
_entity.pdbx_description
1 polymer ?
#
loop_
_entity_poly.entity_id
_entity_poly.type
_entity_poly.pdbx_seq_one_letter_code
_entity_poly.pdbx_strand_id
1 'polypeptide(L)'
;MASNGTAAAVPEVALRSGNARLMPVNAVLAAIEVGYRHFDTAYMYGTEKPLGDAVAEAEMFVTSKLWCTQYHPALALPDLRQTLQYESPYLDLYLIHWPVCIKPVPPSFPAKKEDAMPFDFERACGSSGR
;
A
#
# COMPACT_ATOMS: atom_id res chain seq x y z
N MET A 1 -9.76 12.53 21.14
CA MET A 1 -9.63 11.32 21.98
C MET A 1 -8.70 10.39 21.23
N ALA A 2 -7.50 10.13 21.75
CA ALA A 2 -6.59 9.17 21.14
C ALA A 2 -7.15 7.77 21.41
N SER A 3 -7.44 7.00 20.36
CA SER A 3 -7.82 5.60 20.48
C SER A 3 -6.62 4.84 21.07
N ASN A 4 -6.87 4.07 22.13
CA ASN A 4 -5.88 3.19 22.72
C ASN A 4 -5.39 2.20 21.66
N GLY A 5 -4.13 2.34 21.23
CA GLY A 5 -3.51 1.56 20.18
C GLY A 5 -3.21 0.12 20.59
N THR A 6 -4.24 -0.70 20.73
CA THR A 6 -4.11 -2.13 20.47
C THR A 6 -4.08 -2.31 18.96
N ALA A 7 -2.96 -2.79 18.41
CA ALA A 7 -2.93 -3.21 17.01
C ALA A 7 -4.05 -4.23 16.78
N ALA A 8 -4.94 -3.97 15.82
CA ALA A 8 -5.98 -4.92 15.44
C ALA A 8 -5.32 -6.24 15.04
N ALA A 9 -5.90 -7.37 15.44
CA ALA A 9 -5.42 -8.67 15.00
C ALA A 9 -5.59 -8.77 13.48
N VAL A 10 -4.51 -9.11 12.76
CA VAL A 10 -4.54 -9.29 11.31
C VAL A 10 -5.45 -10.48 10.98
N PRO A 11 -6.52 -10.31 10.19
CA PRO A 11 -7.35 -11.43 9.78
C PRO A 11 -6.56 -12.44 8.93
N GLU A 12 -6.84 -13.73 9.09
CA GLU A 12 -6.06 -14.80 8.42
C GLU A 12 -6.21 -14.81 6.90
N VAL A 13 -7.31 -14.28 6.37
CA VAL A 13 -7.66 -14.32 4.95
C VAL A 13 -7.91 -12.90 4.45
N ALA A 14 -7.13 -12.50 3.44
CA ALA A 14 -7.22 -11.20 2.78
C ALA A 14 -7.76 -11.35 1.35
N LEU A 15 -8.65 -10.43 0.93
CA LEU A 15 -8.93 -10.23 -0.48
C LEU A 15 -7.90 -9.27 -1.07
N ARG A 16 -7.11 -9.76 -2.03
CA ARG A 16 -6.09 -8.98 -2.72
C ARG A 16 -6.60 -8.43 -4.04
N SER A 17 -6.39 -7.14 -4.31
CA SER A 17 -6.77 -6.52 -5.59
C SER A 17 -5.82 -6.84 -6.76
N GLY A 18 -4.67 -7.47 -6.48
CA GLY A 18 -3.53 -7.66 -7.38
C GLY A 18 -3.86 -8.00 -8.85
N ASN A 19 -3.11 -7.37 -9.77
CA ASN A 19 -3.26 -7.43 -11.24
C ASN A 19 -4.62 -6.96 -11.81
N ALA A 20 -5.62 -6.67 -10.98
CA ALA A 20 -6.84 -6.05 -11.43
C ALA A 20 -6.53 -4.59 -11.78
N ARG A 21 -6.73 -4.21 -13.06
CA ARG A 21 -6.53 -2.82 -13.54
C ARG A 21 -7.44 -1.82 -12.81
N LEU A 22 -8.51 -2.33 -12.18
CA LEU A 22 -9.44 -1.67 -11.27
C LEU A 22 -10.03 -2.75 -10.34
N MET A 23 -10.29 -2.41 -9.08
CA MET A 23 -11.12 -3.24 -8.19
C MET A 23 -12.56 -2.68 -8.22
N PRO A 24 -13.53 -3.39 -8.82
CA PRO A 24 -14.90 -2.91 -8.85
C PRO A 24 -15.48 -2.82 -7.44
N VAL A 25 -16.14 -1.72 -7.11
CA VAL A 25 -16.80 -1.51 -5.80
C VAL A 25 -17.73 -2.68 -5.46
N ASN A 26 -18.49 -3.19 -6.44
CA ASN A 26 -19.38 -4.33 -6.24
C ASN A 26 -18.66 -5.61 -5.79
N ALA A 27 -17.41 -5.83 -6.22
CA ALA A 27 -16.62 -6.97 -5.78
C ALA A 27 -16.19 -6.82 -4.32
N VAL A 28 -15.84 -5.60 -3.90
CA VAL A 28 -15.53 -5.28 -2.49
C VAL A 28 -16.77 -5.49 -1.62
N LEU A 29 -17.92 -4.97 -2.03
CA LEU A 29 -19.19 -5.14 -1.30
C LEU A 29 -19.58 -6.61 -1.18
N ALA A 30 -19.51 -7.38 -2.27
CA ALA A 30 -19.77 -8.81 -2.23
C ALA A 30 -18.80 -9.56 -1.30
N ALA A 31 -17.52 -9.16 -1.27
CA ALA A 31 -16.55 -9.73 -0.34
C ALA A 31 -16.89 -9.44 1.12
N ILE A 32 -17.32 -8.20 1.43
CA ILE A 32 -17.79 -7.82 2.76
C ILE A 32 -19.00 -8.68 3.17
N GLU A 33 -19.96 -8.87 2.26
CA GLU A 33 -21.17 -9.68 2.48
C GLU A 33 -20.86 -11.14 2.80
N VAL A 34 -19.89 -11.75 2.10
CA VAL A 34 -19.47 -13.14 2.37
C VAL A 34 -18.48 -13.28 3.54
N GLY A 35 -18.16 -12.19 4.22
CA GLY A 35 -17.43 -12.22 5.49
C GLY A 35 -15.96 -11.80 5.45
N TYR A 36 -15.44 -11.28 4.32
CA TYR A 36 -14.08 -10.73 4.31
C TYR A 36 -13.99 -9.51 5.21
N ARG A 37 -12.89 -9.43 5.96
CA ARG A 37 -12.58 -8.31 6.86
C ARG A 37 -11.17 -7.75 6.65
N HIS A 38 -10.42 -8.31 5.72
CA HIS A 38 -9.08 -7.85 5.34
C HIS A 38 -9.00 -7.64 3.84
N PHE A 39 -8.63 -6.43 3.46
CA PHE A 39 -8.38 -6.03 2.07
C PHE A 39 -6.91 -5.65 1.87
N ASP A 40 -6.33 -6.18 0.80
CA ASP A 40 -4.93 -6.00 0.44
C ASP A 40 -4.82 -5.29 -0.91
N THR A 41 -4.19 -4.11 -0.90
CA THR A 41 -3.96 -3.25 -2.06
C THR A 41 -2.49 -2.78 -2.08
N ALA A 42 -2.13 -1.94 -3.04
CA ALA A 42 -0.83 -1.30 -3.13
C ALA A 42 -0.88 -0.10 -4.06
N TYR A 43 0.05 0.84 -3.86
CA TYR A 43 0.27 1.98 -4.75
C TYR A 43 0.24 1.60 -6.25
N MET A 44 0.99 0.56 -6.62
CA MET A 44 1.10 0.12 -8.02
C MET A 44 -0.18 -0.42 -8.65
N TYR A 45 -1.13 -0.85 -7.83
CA TYR A 45 -2.36 -1.44 -8.36
C TYR A 45 -3.32 -0.34 -8.80
N GLY A 46 -3.16 0.90 -8.31
CA GLY A 46 -4.07 2.00 -8.58
C GLY A 46 -5.47 1.77 -7.98
N THR A 47 -5.59 0.87 -7.01
CA THR A 47 -6.86 0.45 -6.41
C THR A 47 -7.11 1.03 -5.02
N GLU A 48 -6.19 1.82 -4.47
CA GLU A 48 -6.29 2.42 -3.12
C GLU A 48 -7.54 3.29 -2.98
N LYS A 49 -7.74 4.24 -3.90
CA LYS A 49 -8.93 5.10 -3.91
C LYS A 49 -10.27 4.34 -4.01
N PRO A 50 -10.51 3.50 -5.02
CA PRO A 50 -11.79 2.80 -5.13
C PRO A 50 -12.02 1.81 -3.98
N LEU A 51 -10.96 1.24 -3.38
CA LEU A 51 -11.10 0.42 -2.18
C LEU A 51 -11.58 1.29 -1.01
N GLY A 52 -10.90 2.40 -0.75
CA GLY A 52 -11.25 3.32 0.33
C GLY A 52 -12.68 3.85 0.24
N ASP A 53 -13.09 4.27 -0.96
CA ASP A 53 -14.47 4.70 -1.22
C ASP A 53 -15.49 3.57 -0.91
N ALA A 54 -15.12 2.30 -1.09
CA ALA A 54 -16.00 1.14 -0.85
C ALA A 54 -16.01 0.67 0.62
N VAL A 55 -14.93 0.88 1.37
CA VAL A 55 -14.82 0.45 2.78
C VAL A 55 -15.05 1.58 3.78
N ALA A 56 -15.26 2.82 3.35
CA ALA A 56 -15.40 3.99 4.22
C ALA A 56 -16.44 3.85 5.34
N GLU A 57 -17.53 3.12 5.07
CA GLU A 57 -18.66 2.93 6.00
C GLU A 57 -18.47 1.72 6.94
N ALA A 58 -17.39 0.96 6.80
CA ALA A 58 -17.18 -0.28 7.53
C ALA A 58 -15.76 -0.38 8.09
N GLU A 59 -15.63 -0.73 9.37
CA GLU A 59 -14.32 -1.01 9.96
C GLU A 59 -13.72 -2.27 9.32
N MET A 60 -12.70 -2.08 8.50
CA MET A 60 -12.00 -3.12 7.73
C MET A 60 -10.52 -3.05 8.01
N PHE A 61 -9.86 -4.21 8.07
CA PHE A 61 -8.40 -4.27 8.11
C PHE A 61 -7.87 -3.99 6.70
N VAL A 62 -7.15 -2.89 6.51
CA VAL A 62 -6.62 -2.52 5.19
C VAL A 62 -5.10 -2.59 5.19
N THR A 63 -4.55 -3.24 4.16
CA THR A 63 -3.12 -3.31 3.89
C THR A 63 -2.79 -2.61 2.58
N SER A 64 -1.90 -1.63 2.61
CA SER A 64 -1.28 -1.05 1.39
C SER A 64 0.24 -1.23 1.40
N LYS A 65 0.89 -0.95 0.26
CA LYS A 65 2.31 -1.22 0.06
C LYS A 65 2.99 -0.06 -0.67
N LEU A 66 4.09 0.40 -0.09
CA LEU A 66 5.00 1.39 -0.65
C LEU A 66 5.75 0.80 -1.86
N TRP A 67 5.70 1.49 -3.00
CA TRP A 67 6.38 1.02 -4.21
C TRP A 67 7.88 1.35 -4.25
N CYS A 68 8.63 0.60 -5.06
CA CYS A 68 10.08 0.63 -5.16
C CYS A 68 10.68 1.99 -5.55
N THR A 69 9.94 2.83 -6.26
CA THR A 69 10.37 4.20 -6.63
C THR A 69 10.17 5.21 -5.50
N GLN A 70 9.49 4.82 -4.42
CA GLN A 70 9.09 5.69 -3.30
C GLN A 70 9.86 5.40 -2.00
N TYR A 71 10.77 4.43 -2.00
CA TYR A 71 11.65 4.09 -0.86
C TYR A 71 12.71 5.15 -0.51
N HIS A 72 12.73 6.28 -1.23
CA HIS A 72 13.64 7.38 -0.94
C HIS A 72 13.14 8.15 0.29
N PRO A 73 14.01 8.56 1.23
CA PRO A 73 13.59 9.23 2.48
C PRO A 73 12.67 10.44 2.27
N ALA A 74 12.84 11.17 1.18
CA ALA A 74 12.03 12.33 0.84
C ALA A 74 10.65 11.99 0.25
N LEU A 75 10.43 10.74 -0.19
CA LEU A 75 9.24 10.32 -0.94
C LEU A 75 8.32 9.37 -0.15
N ALA A 76 8.87 8.56 0.76
CA ALA A 76 8.10 7.56 1.49
C ALA A 76 6.94 8.16 2.32
N LEU A 77 7.21 9.27 3.03
CA LEU A 77 6.18 9.94 3.83
C LEU A 77 5.09 10.62 2.96
N PRO A 78 5.44 11.36 1.89
CA PRO A 78 4.45 11.85 0.93
C PRO A 78 3.56 10.74 0.35
N ASP A 79 4.13 9.60 -0.03
CA ASP A 79 3.39 8.47 -0.59
C ASP A 79 2.38 7.90 0.40
N LEU A 80 2.81 7.61 1.64
CA LEU A 80 1.92 7.16 2.71
C LEU A 80 0.78 8.16 2.98
N ARG A 81 1.07 9.47 2.97
CA ARG A 81 0.04 10.50 3.15
C ARG A 81 -0.97 10.50 2.02
N GLN A 82 -0.55 10.20 0.80
CA GLN A 82 -1.44 10.06 -0.34
C GLN A 82 -2.34 8.82 -0.19
N THR A 83 -1.78 7.67 0.19
CA THR A 83 -2.56 6.46 0.51
C THR A 83 -3.63 6.73 1.59
N LEU A 84 -3.25 7.41 2.69
CA LEU A 84 -4.18 7.75 3.77
C LEU A 84 -5.30 8.73 3.35
N GLN A 85 -5.10 9.54 2.31
CA GLN A 85 -6.19 10.36 1.78
C GLN A 85 -7.25 9.55 1.04
N TYR A 86 -6.89 8.36 0.56
CA TYR A 86 -7.75 7.52 -0.25
C TYR A 86 -8.50 6.48 0.55
N GLU A 87 -7.88 5.89 1.57
CA GLU A 87 -8.40 4.67 2.20
C GLU A 87 -9.20 4.94 3.48
N SER A 88 -8.74 5.88 4.32
CA SER A 88 -9.31 6.28 5.62
C SER A 88 -8.22 7.08 6.36
N PRO A 89 -8.53 7.90 7.39
CA PRO A 89 -7.50 8.48 8.27
C PRO A 89 -6.56 7.46 8.92
N TYR A 90 -6.84 6.15 8.85
CA TYR A 90 -6.00 5.08 9.37
C TYR A 90 -5.80 3.94 8.36
N LEU A 91 -4.61 3.35 8.40
CA LEU A 91 -4.23 2.14 7.67
C LEU A 91 -3.69 1.13 8.69
N ASP A 92 -4.20 -0.10 8.69
CA ASP A 92 -3.82 -1.11 9.68
C ASP A 92 -2.40 -1.65 9.46
N LEU A 93 -2.00 -1.79 8.19
CA LEU A 93 -0.69 -2.33 7.83
C LEU A 93 -0.14 -1.67 6.56
N TYR A 94 1.09 -1.15 6.64
CA TYR A 94 1.81 -0.60 5.49
C TYR A 94 3.11 -1.35 5.27
N LEU A 95 3.28 -1.94 4.08
CA LEU A 95 4.40 -2.83 3.79
C LEU A 95 5.36 -2.23 2.75
N ILE A 96 6.61 -2.67 2.81
CA ILE A 96 7.54 -2.58 1.67
C ILE A 96 7.05 -3.59 0.62
N HIS A 97 6.64 -3.11 -0.56
CA HIS A 97 6.09 -3.97 -1.61
C HIS A 97 7.11 -5.03 -2.05
N TRP A 98 8.34 -4.61 -2.41
CA TRP A 98 9.48 -5.50 -2.70
C TRP A 98 10.77 -4.93 -2.12
N PRO A 99 11.74 -5.75 -1.70
CA PRO A 99 13.03 -5.28 -1.20
C PRO A 99 13.98 -4.88 -2.34
N VAL A 100 13.53 -3.99 -3.24
CA VAL A 100 14.28 -3.53 -4.42
C VAL A 100 14.26 -2.01 -4.48
N CYS A 101 15.43 -1.40 -4.64
CA CYS A 101 15.52 0.05 -4.84
C CYS A 101 15.47 0.41 -6.31
N ILE A 102 14.55 1.31 -6.68
CA ILE A 102 14.48 1.90 -8.03
C ILE A 102 14.67 3.41 -7.91
N LYS A 103 15.33 4.03 -8.89
CA LYS A 103 15.43 5.49 -9.00
C LYS A 103 14.04 6.15 -8.87
N PRO A 104 13.95 7.41 -8.41
CA PRO A 104 12.69 8.12 -8.23
C PRO A 104 12.15 8.58 -9.60
N VAL A 105 11.82 7.61 -10.45
CA VAL A 105 11.25 7.78 -11.78
C VAL A 105 9.78 7.38 -11.76
N PRO A 106 8.98 7.75 -12.77
CA PRO A 106 7.60 7.31 -12.84
C PRO A 106 7.50 5.78 -12.68
N PRO A 107 6.58 5.30 -11.83
CA PRO A 107 6.42 3.89 -11.52
C PRO A 107 6.13 3.08 -12.78
N SER A 108 6.80 1.94 -12.93
CA SER A 108 6.57 0.99 -14.02
C SER A 108 6.73 -0.45 -13.54
N PHE A 109 5.99 -1.37 -14.17
CA PHE A 109 6.14 -2.79 -13.96
C PHE A 109 6.12 -3.53 -15.32
N PRO A 110 7.14 -4.33 -15.65
CA PRO A 110 8.39 -4.52 -14.90
C PRO A 110 9.23 -3.25 -14.84
N ALA A 111 9.98 -3.07 -13.75
CA ALA A 111 10.90 -1.95 -13.60
C ALA A 111 12.07 -2.08 -14.60
N LYS A 112 12.59 -0.94 -15.08
CA LYS A 112 13.76 -0.92 -15.95
C LYS A 112 15.02 -1.29 -15.17
N LYS A 113 15.86 -2.16 -15.75
CA LYS A 113 17.06 -2.65 -15.09
C LYS A 113 18.06 -1.52 -14.82
N GLU A 114 18.09 -0.52 -15.68
CA GLU A 114 18.98 0.65 -15.61
C GLU A 114 18.62 1.60 -14.46
N ASP A 115 17.40 1.47 -13.94
CA ASP A 115 16.89 2.25 -12.81
C ASP A 115 17.03 1.51 -11.49
N ALA A 116 17.43 0.23 -11.50
CA ALA A 116 17.68 -0.53 -10.29
C ALA A 116 18.93 -0.02 -9.56
N MET A 117 18.83 0.04 -8.24
CA MET A 117 19.89 0.47 -7.33
C MET A 117 20.08 -0.58 -6.23
N PRO A 118 21.26 -0.62 -5.59
CA PRO A 118 21.45 -1.42 -4.39
C PRO A 118 20.42 -1.04 -3.32
N PHE A 119 19.83 -2.05 -2.68
CA PHE A 119 18.96 -1.85 -1.53
C PHE A 119 19.83 -1.81 -0.26
N ASP A 120 19.77 -0.71 0.49
CA ASP A 120 20.44 -0.56 1.78
C ASP A 120 19.41 -0.84 2.89
N PHE A 121 19.63 -1.86 3.72
CA PHE A 121 18.69 -2.19 4.80
C PHE A 121 18.65 -1.15 5.92
N GLU A 122 19.69 -0.31 6.05
CA GLU A 122 19.73 0.75 7.06
C GLU A 122 19.07 2.05 6.57
N ARG A 123 19.11 2.30 5.25
CA ARG A 123 18.69 3.58 4.66
C ARG A 123 17.67 3.46 3.53
N ALA A 124 17.17 2.26 3.27
CA ALA A 124 16.35 1.91 2.10
C ALA A 124 17.02 2.36 0.79
N CYS A 125 16.42 3.29 0.05
CA CYS A 125 17.05 3.89 -1.12
C CYS A 125 17.79 5.16 -0.73
N GLY A 126 19.07 5.02 -0.40
CA GLY A 126 19.98 6.13 -0.13
C GLY A 126 21.30 5.89 -0.87
N SER A 127 21.70 6.85 -1.72
CA SER A 127 23.00 6.79 -2.40
C SER A 127 24.13 6.70 -1.37
N SER A 128 25.05 5.76 -1.58
CA SER A 128 26.38 5.78 -0.96
C SER A 128 27.04 7.14 -1.26
N GLY A 129 27.09 8.02 -0.26
CA GLY A 129 27.54 9.39 -0.42
C GLY A 129 27.61 10.14 0.91
N ARG A 130 28.49 9.67 1.79
CA ARG A 130 29.26 10.52 2.70
C ARG A 130 30.72 10.09 2.60
#